data_AF-A0A0C9YKA1-F1
#
_entry.id   AF-A0A0C9YKA1-F1
#
_cell.length_a   1.000
_cell.length_b   1.000
_cell.length_c   1.000
_cell.angle_alpha   90.00
_cell.angle_beta   90.00
_cell.angle_gamma   90.00
#
_symmetry.space_group_name_H-M   'P 1'
#
loop_
_entity.id
_entity.type
_entity.pdbx_description
1 polymer ?
#
loop_
_entity_poly.entity_id
_entity_poly.type
_entity_poly.pdbx_seq_one_letter_code
_entity_poly.pdbx_strand_id
1 'polypeptide(L)'
;GATLCSVILSSDKTHITNMCGGKVTHPLLISLANIKMAMQNKASSHAFLLNALMPVVEFIHPVHRMRSVLEARLFHECLDIVLQPLKVAAQIGRMMSDPAGNLHHCFTPLAAYIVDTPEACMLACVHGKTSPVMMASHKDFGDAFRHERRTGARTLSQLSRIQCDPNNLERYFAQCKEFRLSGVAEPFWRNWPLTDPANFLMLEPLHHWYRKFWDHDVQWCKNALGAPELDFHYSVLHPIVGMCHFKDGITALKQVTGRAQRDMQHFMVAVIGGAASREVVITVRALMDFQYLAQAPRITSIIQDRIKATLAEFHNHKDKITDEGLRRGAESSSALDHWFIPKLELMQSVAPSISELGAPVQWSADMTEHAHIEVIKEPASTTNHQNYDTQICRYLDRVERCRLFETATCLSALSDADHTHDQDLAAEDDGAEDGDMNMADDEDAAAILKDIWSSRRSVLDLFGIAERLRTALPGSVPQPVRMFSSGATALRINHQPSIKRISIDKAAELFDIPDLRGALADYL
;
A
#
# COMPACT_ATOMS: atom_id res chain seq x y z
N GLY A 1 -5.68 25.05 3.45
CA GLY A 1 -4.50 24.98 2.56
C GLY A 1 -4.68 23.88 1.54
N ALA A 2 -3.69 23.66 0.67
CA ALA A 2 -3.64 22.48 -0.20
C ALA A 2 -2.72 21.42 0.42
N THR A 3 -3.06 20.14 0.28
CA THR A 3 -2.28 19.03 0.85
C THR A 3 -2.28 17.82 -0.08
N LEU A 4 -1.24 16.99 0.03
CA LEU A 4 -1.19 15.68 -0.62
C LEU A 4 -1.80 14.65 0.32
N CYS A 5 -2.80 13.94 -0.17
CA CYS A 5 -3.43 12.79 0.47
C CYS A 5 -3.14 11.57 -0.42
N SER A 6 -1.86 11.18 -0.47
CA SER A 6 -1.40 10.19 -1.45
C SER A 6 -1.96 8.80 -1.14
N VAL A 7 -2.31 8.07 -2.18
CA VAL A 7 -2.99 6.78 -2.08
C VAL A 7 -2.00 5.63 -2.14
N ILE A 8 -2.25 4.60 -1.34
CA ILE A 8 -1.60 3.29 -1.43
C ILE A 8 -2.64 2.29 -1.90
N LEU A 9 -2.29 1.47 -2.89
CA LEU A 9 -3.11 0.35 -3.34
C LEU A 9 -2.41 -0.98 -3.03
N SER A 10 -3.19 -2.02 -2.90
CA SER A 10 -2.70 -3.40 -2.89
C SER A 10 -3.74 -4.30 -3.53
N SER A 11 -3.28 -5.33 -4.21
CA SER A 11 -4.15 -6.41 -4.65
C SER A 11 -3.36 -7.70 -4.71
N ASP A 12 -4.05 -8.79 -4.44
CA ASP A 12 -3.55 -10.13 -4.67
C ASP A 12 -4.76 -11.06 -4.81
N LYS A 13 -4.63 -12.07 -5.65
CA LYS A 13 -5.68 -13.06 -5.87
C LYS A 13 -5.64 -14.07 -4.73
N THR A 14 -6.69 -14.11 -3.91
CA THR A 14 -6.73 -14.93 -2.69
C THR A 14 -7.88 -15.92 -2.66
N HIS A 15 -7.67 -17.06 -1.99
CA HIS A 15 -8.72 -18.05 -1.76
C HIS A 15 -9.62 -17.61 -0.60
N ILE A 16 -10.93 -17.69 -0.81
CA ILE A 16 -11.95 -17.32 0.18
C ILE A 16 -12.00 -18.36 1.32
N THR A 17 -11.93 -19.65 0.98
CA THR A 17 -11.92 -20.75 1.93
C THR A 17 -10.78 -21.73 1.60
N ASN A 18 -9.99 -22.10 2.61
CA ASN A 18 -8.88 -23.03 2.42
C ASN A 18 -9.34 -24.50 2.27
N MET A 19 -10.59 -24.84 2.62
CA MET A 19 -11.02 -26.24 2.73
C MET A 19 -12.29 -26.64 1.95
N CYS A 20 -13.10 -25.71 1.43
CA CYS A 20 -14.35 -26.07 0.75
C CYS A 20 -14.67 -25.15 -0.45
N GLY A 21 -14.29 -25.58 -1.66
CA GLY A 21 -14.88 -25.09 -2.91
C GLY A 21 -13.99 -24.27 -3.85
N GLY A 22 -12.72 -24.02 -3.50
CA GLY A 22 -11.74 -23.41 -4.42
C GLY A 22 -12.10 -22.02 -4.94
N LYS A 23 -13.06 -21.32 -4.31
CA LYS A 23 -13.48 -19.99 -4.74
C LYS A 23 -12.38 -18.98 -4.46
N VAL A 24 -12.10 -18.18 -5.47
CA VAL A 24 -11.04 -17.18 -5.50
C VAL A 24 -11.68 -15.81 -5.63
N THR A 25 -11.11 -14.83 -4.96
CA THR A 25 -11.47 -13.43 -5.11
C THR A 25 -10.20 -12.60 -5.31
N HIS A 26 -10.33 -11.41 -5.89
CA HIS A 26 -9.21 -10.52 -6.16
C HIS A 26 -9.51 -9.15 -5.55
N PRO A 27 -9.31 -8.99 -4.23
CA PRO A 27 -9.51 -7.72 -3.55
C PRO A 27 -8.54 -6.65 -4.06
N LEU A 28 -9.09 -5.45 -4.24
CA LEU A 28 -8.34 -4.21 -4.35
C LEU A 28 -8.47 -3.49 -3.01
N LEU A 29 -7.37 -3.39 -2.29
CA LEU A 29 -7.27 -2.65 -1.03
C LEU A 29 -6.78 -1.23 -1.27
N ILE A 30 -7.20 -0.31 -0.41
CA ILE A 30 -6.78 1.11 -0.42
C ILE A 30 -6.34 1.56 0.97
N SER A 31 -5.30 2.40 1.02
CA SER A 31 -4.83 3.09 2.21
C SER A 31 -4.27 4.47 1.84
N LEU A 32 -3.78 5.21 2.84
CA LEU A 32 -3.17 6.53 2.69
C LEU A 32 -1.70 6.50 3.08
N ALA A 33 -0.84 7.09 2.25
CA ALA A 33 0.60 7.18 2.54
C ALA A 33 0.93 8.17 3.67
N ASN A 34 -0.04 9.01 4.06
CA ASN A 34 0.09 9.96 5.16
C ASN A 34 -0.04 9.28 6.54
N ILE A 35 -0.45 8.02 6.61
CA ILE A 35 -0.52 7.26 7.86
C ILE A 35 0.92 6.90 8.26
N LYS A 36 1.29 7.20 9.51
CA LYS A 36 2.61 6.85 10.05
C LYS A 36 2.83 5.33 9.92
N MET A 37 3.98 4.91 9.41
CA MET A 37 4.33 3.50 9.21
C MET A 37 4.05 2.62 10.45
N ALA A 38 4.36 3.09 11.66
CA ALA A 38 4.11 2.34 12.89
C ALA A 38 2.61 2.04 13.13
N MET A 39 1.73 2.97 12.73
CA MET A 39 0.29 2.77 12.80
C MET A 39 -0.18 1.89 11.64
N GLN A 40 0.28 2.19 10.41
CA GLN A 40 -0.06 1.42 9.22
C GLN A 40 0.30 -0.07 9.36
N ASN A 41 1.44 -0.36 9.98
CA ASN A 41 1.95 -1.71 10.19
C ASN A 41 1.36 -2.43 11.42
N LYS A 42 0.42 -1.79 12.13
CA LYS A 42 -0.31 -2.43 13.22
C LYS A 42 -1.59 -3.01 12.64
N ALA A 43 -1.72 -4.34 12.61
CA ALA A 43 -2.91 -5.00 12.05
C ALA A 43 -4.23 -4.52 12.69
N SER A 44 -4.21 -4.19 13.99
CA SER A 44 -5.38 -3.66 14.70
C SER A 44 -5.74 -2.21 14.35
N SER A 45 -4.97 -1.53 13.50
CA SER A 45 -5.26 -0.14 13.09
C SER A 45 -6.28 -0.04 11.96
N HIS A 46 -6.58 -1.16 11.28
CA HIS A 46 -7.49 -1.20 10.14
C HIS A 46 -7.11 -0.20 9.05
N ALA A 47 -5.80 0.04 8.85
CA ALA A 47 -5.29 1.07 7.94
C ALA A 47 -5.56 0.79 6.45
N PHE A 48 -5.95 -0.43 6.09
CA PHE A 48 -6.35 -0.80 4.72
C PHE A 48 -7.85 -1.11 4.68
N LEU A 49 -8.52 -0.53 3.68
CA LEU A 49 -9.93 -0.75 3.39
C LEU A 49 -10.10 -1.55 2.11
N LEU A 50 -11.17 -2.35 2.00
CA LEU A 50 -11.56 -2.97 0.74
C LEU A 50 -12.19 -1.93 -0.18
N ASN A 51 -11.50 -1.56 -1.25
CA ASN A 51 -11.97 -0.58 -2.24
C ASN A 51 -12.87 -1.22 -3.30
N ALA A 52 -12.49 -2.41 -3.80
CA ALA A 52 -13.28 -3.16 -4.76
C ALA A 52 -12.94 -4.65 -4.73
N LEU A 53 -13.83 -5.48 -5.27
CA LEU A 53 -13.55 -6.86 -5.64
C LEU A 53 -13.41 -6.91 -7.17
N MET A 54 -12.20 -7.19 -7.65
CA MET A 54 -11.89 -7.24 -9.07
C MET A 54 -12.44 -8.53 -9.68
N PRO A 55 -12.92 -8.48 -10.94
CA PRO A 55 -13.56 -9.64 -11.55
C PRO A 55 -12.52 -10.74 -11.82
N VAL A 56 -12.80 -11.95 -11.29
CA VAL A 56 -12.03 -13.16 -11.59
C VAL A 56 -12.70 -13.87 -12.76
N VAL A 57 -12.26 -13.56 -13.98
CA VAL A 57 -12.84 -14.10 -15.21
C VAL A 57 -11.98 -15.20 -15.81
N GLU A 58 -12.63 -16.10 -16.56
CA GLU A 58 -11.96 -17.07 -17.42
C GLU A 58 -12.27 -16.73 -18.89
N PHE A 59 -11.25 -16.33 -19.65
CA PHE A 59 -11.43 -16.03 -21.07
C PHE A 59 -11.39 -17.30 -21.93
N ILE A 60 -12.33 -17.41 -22.87
CA ILE A 60 -12.48 -18.58 -23.75
C ILE A 60 -11.59 -18.58 -25.00
N HIS A 61 -10.55 -17.73 -25.06
CA HIS A 61 -9.67 -17.63 -26.22
C HIS A 61 -8.86 -18.94 -26.44
N PRO A 62 -8.68 -19.46 -27.67
CA PRO A 62 -7.95 -20.72 -27.89
C PRO A 62 -6.49 -20.67 -27.44
N VAL A 63 -5.82 -19.54 -27.66
CA VAL A 63 -4.43 -19.31 -27.23
C VAL A 63 -4.38 -18.87 -25.76
N HIS A 64 -3.82 -19.70 -24.87
CA HIS A 64 -3.69 -19.41 -23.43
C HIS A 64 -3.06 -18.04 -23.15
N ARG A 65 -1.99 -17.69 -23.86
CA ARG A 65 -1.32 -16.40 -23.67
C ARG A 65 -2.25 -15.21 -23.93
N MET A 66 -3.17 -15.32 -24.88
CA MET A 66 -4.11 -14.25 -25.21
C MET A 66 -5.16 -14.08 -24.10
N ARG A 67 -5.49 -15.15 -23.36
CA ARG A 67 -6.31 -15.06 -22.14
C ARG A 67 -5.64 -14.16 -21.11
N SER A 68 -4.35 -14.37 -20.83
CA SER A 68 -3.59 -13.52 -19.90
C SER A 68 -3.51 -12.05 -20.35
N VAL A 69 -3.44 -11.78 -21.66
CA VAL A 69 -3.50 -10.39 -22.18
C VAL A 69 -4.88 -9.78 -21.95
N LEU A 70 -5.95 -10.54 -22.18
CA LEU A 70 -7.32 -10.08 -21.94
C LEU A 70 -7.59 -9.86 -20.44
N GLU A 71 -7.08 -10.72 -19.56
CA GLU A 71 -7.12 -10.55 -18.11
C GLU A 71 -6.42 -9.26 -17.69
N ALA A 72 -5.21 -9.01 -18.19
CA ALA A 72 -4.50 -7.77 -17.91
C ALA A 72 -5.28 -6.54 -18.39
N ARG A 73 -5.81 -6.57 -19.62
CA ARG A 73 -6.61 -5.46 -20.19
C ARG A 73 -7.86 -5.18 -19.34
N LEU A 74 -8.62 -6.22 -19.00
CA LEU A 74 -9.79 -6.09 -18.14
C LEU A 74 -9.42 -5.52 -16.78
N PHE A 75 -8.32 -5.99 -16.18
CA PHE A 75 -7.88 -5.48 -14.89
C PHE A 75 -7.57 -3.98 -14.93
N HIS A 76 -6.84 -3.53 -15.97
CA HIS A 76 -6.58 -2.11 -16.19
C HIS A 76 -7.85 -1.28 -16.41
N GLU A 77 -8.82 -1.80 -17.15
CA GLU A 77 -10.12 -1.15 -17.37
C GLU A 77 -10.94 -1.06 -16.08
N CYS A 78 -10.95 -2.10 -15.26
CA CYS A 78 -11.58 -2.08 -13.94
C CYS A 78 -10.90 -1.07 -13.00
N LEU A 79 -9.57 -1.01 -12.98
CA LEU A 79 -8.84 0.01 -12.21
C LEU A 79 -9.17 1.43 -12.69
N ASP A 80 -9.30 1.64 -14.00
CA ASP A 80 -9.74 2.92 -14.56
C ASP A 80 -11.09 3.37 -14.01
N ILE A 81 -12.06 2.46 -13.98
CA ILE A 81 -13.42 2.72 -13.49
C ILE A 81 -13.40 3.01 -11.99
N VAL A 82 -12.81 2.11 -11.20
CA VAL A 82 -12.84 2.17 -9.74
C VAL A 82 -12.06 3.37 -9.20
N LEU A 83 -10.93 3.72 -9.83
CA LEU A 83 -10.03 4.75 -9.34
C LEU A 83 -10.30 6.13 -9.96
N GLN A 84 -11.31 6.26 -10.82
CA GLN A 84 -11.65 7.53 -11.48
C GLN A 84 -11.83 8.71 -10.51
N PRO A 85 -12.53 8.57 -9.36
CA PRO A 85 -12.65 9.67 -8.40
C PRO A 85 -11.30 10.15 -7.84
N LEU A 86 -10.34 9.24 -7.66
CA LEU A 86 -9.00 9.54 -7.17
C LEU A 86 -8.14 10.18 -8.26
N LYS A 87 -8.29 9.78 -9.52
CA LYS A 87 -7.63 10.44 -10.64
C LYS A 87 -8.10 11.89 -10.82
N VAL A 88 -9.41 12.12 -10.71
CA VAL A 88 -9.98 13.47 -10.74
C VAL A 88 -9.43 14.31 -9.58
N ALA A 89 -9.45 13.78 -8.36
CA ALA A 89 -8.90 14.47 -7.19
C ALA A 89 -7.38 14.71 -7.30
N ALA A 90 -6.61 13.83 -7.95
CA ALA A 90 -5.20 14.06 -8.25
C ALA A 90 -4.97 15.17 -9.29
N GLN A 91 -5.90 15.38 -10.22
CA GLN A 91 -5.77 16.35 -11.30
C GLN A 91 -6.19 17.75 -10.89
N ILE A 92 -7.36 17.89 -10.26
CA ILE A 92 -7.94 19.19 -9.96
C ILE A 92 -8.03 19.48 -8.46
N GLY A 93 -7.67 18.51 -7.61
CA GLY A 93 -7.88 18.57 -6.17
C GLY A 93 -9.34 18.32 -5.80
N ARG A 94 -9.58 17.92 -4.54
CA ARG A 94 -10.92 17.78 -3.97
C ARG A 94 -10.91 18.24 -2.52
N MET A 95 -11.95 18.98 -2.12
CA MET A 95 -12.11 19.36 -0.72
C MET A 95 -12.43 18.11 0.13
N MET A 96 -11.62 17.86 1.16
CA MET A 96 -11.80 16.78 2.12
C MET A 96 -11.68 17.33 3.55
N SER A 97 -12.43 16.78 4.50
CA SER A 97 -12.30 17.14 5.91
C SER A 97 -11.14 16.39 6.56
N ASP A 98 -10.35 17.07 7.38
CA ASP A 98 -9.46 16.43 8.33
C ASP A 98 -10.24 15.92 9.57
N PRO A 99 -9.59 15.25 10.53
CA PRO A 99 -10.24 14.80 11.77
C PRO A 99 -10.82 15.93 12.64
N ALA A 100 -10.31 17.15 12.52
CA ALA A 100 -10.85 18.35 13.18
C ALA A 100 -12.03 18.99 12.40
N GLY A 101 -12.44 18.39 11.28
CA GLY A 101 -13.49 18.90 10.42
C GLY A 101 -13.07 20.11 9.59
N ASN A 102 -11.79 20.49 9.55
CA ASN A 102 -11.30 21.53 8.65
C ASN A 102 -11.25 21.01 7.22
N LEU A 103 -11.66 21.86 6.27
CA LEU A 103 -11.63 21.51 4.86
C LEU A 103 -10.26 21.82 4.26
N HIS A 104 -9.63 20.80 3.69
CA HIS A 104 -8.37 20.91 2.96
C HIS A 104 -8.57 20.60 1.49
N HIS A 105 -7.84 21.32 0.64
CA HIS A 105 -7.82 21.04 -0.78
C HIS A 105 -6.82 19.90 -1.06
N CYS A 106 -7.32 18.68 -1.14
CA CYS A 106 -6.51 17.47 -1.17
C CYS A 106 -6.30 16.97 -2.60
N PHE A 107 -5.06 16.56 -2.90
CA PHE A 107 -4.72 15.85 -4.14
C PHE A 107 -4.34 14.41 -3.82
N THR A 108 -4.76 13.46 -4.65
CA THR A 108 -4.62 12.02 -4.38
C THR A 108 -3.76 11.30 -5.43
N PRO A 109 -2.46 11.66 -5.57
CA PRO A 109 -1.56 10.88 -6.44
C PRO A 109 -1.38 9.46 -5.88
N LEU A 110 -1.11 8.49 -6.74
CA LEU A 110 -0.78 7.13 -6.30
C LEU A 110 0.68 7.10 -5.86
N ALA A 111 0.93 6.89 -4.56
CA ALA A 111 2.27 6.79 -4.01
C ALA A 111 2.85 5.38 -4.16
N ALA A 112 2.05 4.35 -3.95
CA ALA A 112 2.51 2.96 -3.94
C ALA A 112 1.42 1.99 -4.37
N TYR A 113 1.83 0.90 -5.01
CA TYR A 113 0.99 -0.26 -5.27
C TYR A 113 1.74 -1.51 -4.80
N ILE A 114 1.32 -2.07 -3.66
CA ILE A 114 1.92 -3.24 -3.01
C ILE A 114 1.37 -4.51 -3.68
N VAL A 115 2.24 -5.21 -4.42
CA VAL A 115 1.87 -6.38 -5.23
C VAL A 115 3.05 -7.34 -5.34
N ASP A 116 2.74 -8.59 -5.67
CA ASP A 116 3.75 -9.56 -6.06
C ASP A 116 4.37 -9.25 -7.44
N THR A 117 5.39 -10.01 -7.85
CA THR A 117 6.10 -9.74 -9.12
C THR A 117 5.23 -9.97 -10.36
N PRO A 118 4.48 -11.09 -10.49
CA PRO A 118 3.52 -11.27 -11.59
C PRO A 118 2.53 -10.10 -11.75
N GLU A 119 1.92 -9.64 -10.66
CA GLU A 119 0.94 -8.57 -10.70
C GLU A 119 1.59 -7.20 -10.97
N ALA A 120 2.79 -6.93 -10.42
CA ALA A 120 3.59 -5.76 -10.79
C ALA A 120 3.91 -5.72 -12.29
N CYS A 121 4.26 -6.87 -12.89
CA CYS A 121 4.50 -6.97 -14.33
C CYS A 121 3.25 -6.66 -15.16
N MET A 122 2.08 -7.14 -14.71
CA MET A 122 0.79 -6.82 -15.34
C MET A 122 0.53 -5.31 -15.27
N LEU A 123 0.64 -4.70 -14.09
CA LEU A 123 0.41 -3.26 -13.87
C LEU A 123 1.39 -2.36 -14.64
N ALA A 124 2.66 -2.77 -14.77
CA ALA A 124 3.68 -2.09 -15.58
C ALA A 124 3.49 -2.27 -17.09
N CYS A 125 2.52 -3.08 -17.51
CA CYS A 125 2.26 -3.46 -18.89
C CYS A 125 3.44 -4.15 -19.58
N VAL A 126 4.24 -4.93 -18.84
CA VAL A 126 5.39 -5.66 -19.36
C VAL A 126 5.08 -7.14 -19.55
N HIS A 127 5.77 -7.78 -20.49
CA HIS A 127 5.60 -9.20 -20.77
C HIS A 127 6.86 -10.01 -20.48
N GLY A 128 6.63 -11.29 -20.22
CA GLY A 128 7.68 -12.30 -20.15
C GLY A 128 8.62 -12.08 -18.98
N LYS A 129 9.89 -12.39 -19.18
CA LYS A 129 10.91 -12.25 -18.15
C LYS A 129 11.59 -10.88 -18.26
N THR A 130 10.84 -9.84 -17.92
CA THR A 130 11.23 -8.41 -18.04
C THR A 130 10.96 -7.72 -16.70
N SER A 131 11.80 -6.75 -16.31
CA SER A 131 11.57 -5.98 -15.08
C SER A 131 10.36 -5.05 -15.23
N PRO A 132 9.48 -4.95 -14.21
CA PRO A 132 8.37 -4.00 -14.20
C PRO A 132 8.82 -2.55 -14.04
N VAL A 133 9.96 -2.33 -13.39
CA VAL A 133 10.46 -0.98 -13.04
C VAL A 133 11.70 -0.56 -13.83
N MET A 134 12.43 -1.51 -14.42
CA MET A 134 13.62 -1.24 -15.24
C MET A 134 13.49 -1.75 -16.67
N MET A 135 14.37 -1.26 -17.54
CA MET A 135 14.55 -1.74 -18.90
C MET A 135 15.30 -3.09 -18.98
N ALA A 136 15.65 -3.67 -17.84
CA ALA A 136 16.30 -4.97 -17.71
C ALA A 136 15.46 -6.12 -18.27
N SER A 137 16.13 -7.07 -18.91
CA SER A 137 15.61 -8.37 -19.31
C SER A 137 16.13 -9.44 -18.35
N HIS A 138 15.57 -10.65 -18.42
CA HIS A 138 16.03 -11.76 -17.58
C HIS A 138 17.51 -12.10 -17.70
N LYS A 139 18.14 -11.79 -18.84
CA LYS A 139 19.57 -12.03 -19.01
C LYS A 139 20.41 -11.12 -18.12
N ASP A 140 19.84 -9.98 -17.75
CA ASP A 140 20.47 -8.94 -16.96
C ASP A 140 20.14 -9.10 -15.46
N PHE A 141 19.33 -10.11 -15.08
CA PHE A 141 18.87 -10.36 -13.70
C PHE A 141 19.95 -10.99 -12.79
N GLY A 142 21.08 -10.34 -12.73
CA GLY A 142 22.23 -10.64 -11.89
C GLY A 142 23.27 -9.53 -11.94
N ASP A 143 23.08 -8.52 -12.78
CA ASP A 143 24.02 -7.42 -12.97
C ASP A 143 24.24 -6.64 -11.67
N ALA A 144 25.46 -6.14 -11.52
CA ALA A 144 25.90 -5.40 -10.33
C ALA A 144 25.54 -3.91 -10.40
N PHE A 145 24.70 -3.51 -11.34
CA PHE A 145 24.31 -2.13 -11.56
C PHE A 145 22.81 -2.01 -11.84
N ARG A 146 22.27 -0.83 -11.57
CA ARG A 146 20.88 -0.51 -11.86
C ARG A 146 20.71 -0.16 -13.33
N HIS A 147 19.81 -0.85 -14.03
CA HIS A 147 19.47 -0.53 -15.42
C HIS A 147 18.63 0.76 -15.52
N GLU A 148 18.45 1.26 -16.74
CA GLU A 148 17.59 2.42 -17.01
C GLU A 148 16.15 2.18 -16.50
N ARG A 149 15.55 3.20 -15.86
CA ARG A 149 14.17 3.13 -15.37
C ARG A 149 13.18 2.99 -16.53
N ARG A 150 12.18 2.13 -16.34
CA ARG A 150 11.03 1.99 -17.23
C ARG A 150 9.93 2.97 -16.83
N THR A 151 10.07 4.23 -17.21
CA THR A 151 9.07 5.25 -16.88
C THR A 151 7.75 5.00 -17.62
N GLY A 152 6.65 5.46 -17.02
CA GLY A 152 5.33 5.44 -17.65
C GLY A 152 5.33 6.18 -18.99
N ALA A 153 5.98 7.34 -19.05
CA ALA A 153 6.14 8.12 -20.27
C ALA A 153 6.83 7.33 -21.40
N ARG A 154 7.86 6.55 -21.07
CA ARG A 154 8.55 5.69 -22.04
C ARG A 154 7.63 4.57 -22.53
N THR A 155 6.93 3.90 -21.62
CA THR A 155 5.95 2.86 -21.98
C THR A 155 4.86 3.41 -22.89
N LEU A 156 4.31 4.59 -22.60
CA LEU A 156 3.30 5.26 -23.46
C LEU A 156 3.88 5.64 -24.84
N SER A 157 5.11 6.11 -24.90
CA SER A 157 5.81 6.38 -26.16
C SER A 157 6.05 5.12 -26.99
N GLN A 158 6.28 3.97 -26.35
CA GLN A 158 6.40 2.69 -27.04
C GLN A 158 5.04 2.19 -27.55
N LEU A 159 3.97 2.37 -26.76
CA LEU A 159 2.61 2.02 -27.17
C LEU A 159 2.16 2.85 -28.38
N SER A 160 2.47 4.15 -28.44
CA SER A 160 2.08 5.02 -29.56
C SER A 160 2.77 4.68 -30.89
N ARG A 161 3.87 3.91 -30.85
CA ARG A 161 4.55 3.39 -32.07
C ARG A 161 3.85 2.18 -32.68
N ILE A 162 2.91 1.56 -31.97
CA ILE A 162 2.15 0.40 -32.44
C ILE A 162 0.94 0.90 -33.24
N GLN A 163 0.95 0.67 -34.55
CA GLN A 163 -0.05 1.23 -35.47
C GLN A 163 -1.25 0.31 -35.74
N CYS A 164 -1.22 -0.93 -35.25
CA CYS A 164 -2.34 -1.85 -35.45
C CYS A 164 -3.45 -1.65 -34.42
N ASP A 165 -4.68 -1.98 -34.81
CA ASP A 165 -5.85 -1.91 -33.94
C ASP A 165 -5.65 -2.81 -32.70
N PRO A 166 -5.74 -2.26 -31.47
CA PRO A 166 -5.70 -3.05 -30.24
C PRO A 166 -6.71 -4.20 -30.19
N ASN A 167 -7.84 -4.09 -30.88
CA ASN A 167 -8.86 -5.15 -30.95
C ASN A 167 -8.41 -6.35 -31.79
N ASN A 168 -7.43 -6.18 -32.68
CA ASN A 168 -6.73 -7.29 -33.31
C ASN A 168 -5.68 -7.85 -32.34
N LEU A 169 -6.16 -8.56 -31.31
CA LEU A 169 -5.39 -8.96 -30.13
C LEU A 169 -4.05 -9.63 -30.46
N GLU A 170 -4.04 -10.62 -31.35
CA GLU A 170 -2.82 -11.37 -31.68
C GLU A 170 -1.81 -10.51 -32.44
N ARG A 171 -2.28 -9.73 -33.43
CA ARG A 171 -1.42 -8.82 -34.21
C ARG A 171 -0.85 -7.71 -33.33
N TYR A 172 -1.68 -7.14 -32.46
CA TYR A 172 -1.27 -6.13 -31.48
C TYR A 172 -0.22 -6.67 -30.54
N PHE A 173 -0.49 -7.83 -29.93
CA PHE A 173 0.47 -8.48 -29.05
C PHE A 173 1.79 -8.83 -29.77
N ALA A 174 1.74 -9.25 -31.04
CA ALA A 174 2.94 -9.53 -31.81
C ALA A 174 3.85 -8.29 -31.96
N GLN A 175 3.28 -7.10 -32.18
CA GLN A 175 4.04 -5.85 -32.24
C GLN A 175 4.53 -5.40 -30.86
N CYS A 176 3.73 -5.60 -29.80
CA CYS A 176 4.14 -5.30 -28.42
C CYS A 176 5.43 -6.02 -27.98
N LYS A 177 5.71 -7.20 -28.53
CA LYS A 177 6.90 -8.00 -28.18
C LYS A 177 8.21 -7.27 -28.48
N GLU A 178 8.26 -6.45 -29.53
CA GLU A 178 9.46 -5.67 -29.87
C GLU A 178 9.89 -4.76 -28.70
N PHE A 179 8.91 -4.24 -27.97
CA PHE A 179 9.11 -3.37 -26.82
C PHE A 179 9.02 -4.10 -25.46
N ARG A 180 8.83 -5.43 -25.48
CA ARG A 180 8.59 -6.28 -24.29
C ARG A 180 7.32 -5.90 -23.51
N LEU A 181 6.28 -5.42 -24.21
CA LEU A 181 5.00 -5.01 -23.61
C LEU A 181 3.95 -6.13 -23.59
N SER A 182 3.08 -6.13 -22.58
CA SER A 182 2.09 -7.19 -22.33
C SER A 182 0.95 -7.27 -23.34
N GLY A 183 0.72 -6.22 -24.13
CA GLY A 183 -0.46 -6.11 -24.99
C GLY A 183 -1.59 -5.29 -24.39
N VAL A 184 -1.44 -4.74 -23.18
CA VAL A 184 -2.32 -3.71 -22.64
C VAL A 184 -2.13 -2.43 -23.46
N ALA A 185 -3.23 -1.89 -23.99
CA ALA A 185 -3.20 -0.68 -24.83
C ALA A 185 -3.39 0.60 -24.01
N GLU A 186 -4.24 0.55 -22.99
CA GLU A 186 -4.62 1.71 -22.16
C GLU A 186 -4.26 1.43 -20.70
N PRO A 187 -3.00 1.68 -20.27
CA PRO A 187 -2.60 1.48 -18.88
C PRO A 187 -3.38 2.39 -17.93
N PHE A 188 -3.85 1.85 -16.80
CA PHE A 188 -4.70 2.60 -15.87
C PHE A 188 -4.06 3.89 -15.34
N TRP A 189 -2.74 3.91 -15.21
CA TRP A 189 -1.98 5.04 -14.67
C TRP A 189 -1.70 6.15 -15.70
N ARG A 190 -2.05 5.95 -16.99
CA ARG A 190 -1.71 6.89 -18.09
C ARG A 190 -2.22 8.32 -17.89
N ASN A 191 -3.32 8.48 -17.16
CA ASN A 191 -4.00 9.75 -16.90
C ASN A 191 -4.10 10.06 -15.40
N TRP A 192 -3.24 9.48 -14.57
CA TRP A 192 -3.18 9.79 -13.15
C TRP A 192 -1.97 10.70 -12.88
N PRO A 193 -2.18 11.97 -12.55
CA PRO A 193 -1.09 12.91 -12.30
C PRO A 193 -0.12 12.42 -11.22
N LEU A 194 1.17 12.69 -11.44
CA LEU A 194 2.29 12.34 -10.55
C LEU A 194 2.40 10.82 -10.25
N THR A 195 1.81 9.99 -11.11
CA THR A 195 1.80 8.53 -10.95
C THR A 195 2.63 7.89 -12.06
N ASP A 196 3.73 7.23 -11.70
CA ASP A 196 4.60 6.51 -12.64
C ASP A 196 4.86 5.08 -12.12
N PRO A 197 4.69 4.02 -12.94
CA PRO A 197 4.92 2.65 -12.51
C PRO A 197 6.33 2.41 -11.97
N ALA A 198 7.35 3.09 -12.50
CA ALA A 198 8.71 2.97 -11.97
C ALA A 198 8.86 3.55 -10.56
N ASN A 199 7.91 4.36 -10.09
CA ASN A 199 7.88 4.96 -8.76
C ASN A 199 6.96 4.17 -7.81
N PHE A 200 5.73 3.85 -8.23
CA PHE A 200 4.75 3.26 -7.34
C PHE A 200 4.86 1.73 -7.22
N LEU A 201 5.45 1.02 -8.20
CA LEU A 201 5.71 -0.42 -8.10
C LEU A 201 6.98 -0.65 -7.28
N MET A 202 6.83 -0.50 -5.97
CA MET A 202 7.95 -0.57 -5.04
C MET A 202 8.50 -1.98 -4.90
N LEU A 203 9.70 -2.05 -4.34
CA LEU A 203 10.27 -3.30 -3.86
C LEU A 203 9.51 -3.74 -2.62
N GLU A 204 8.99 -4.96 -2.67
CA GLU A 204 8.15 -5.54 -1.64
C GLU A 204 9.02 -6.55 -0.86
N PRO A 205 9.41 -6.25 0.40
CA PRO A 205 10.34 -7.08 1.18
C PRO A 205 9.95 -8.55 1.32
N LEU A 206 8.66 -8.87 1.46
CA LEU A 206 8.19 -10.23 1.73
C LEU A 206 8.48 -11.18 0.57
N HIS A 207 7.99 -10.84 -0.61
CA HIS A 207 8.13 -11.63 -1.83
C HIS A 207 9.52 -11.49 -2.46
N HIS A 208 10.18 -10.34 -2.30
CA HIS A 208 11.47 -10.11 -2.94
C HIS A 208 12.65 -10.58 -2.10
N TRP A 209 12.57 -10.56 -0.76
CA TRP A 209 13.70 -10.91 0.11
C TRP A 209 13.48 -12.20 0.90
N TYR A 210 12.41 -12.32 1.69
CA TYR A 210 12.18 -13.53 2.49
C TYR A 210 11.98 -14.75 1.58
N ARG A 211 11.13 -14.62 0.57
CA ARG A 211 10.93 -15.70 -0.38
C ARG A 211 12.18 -15.98 -1.24
N LYS A 212 12.99 -14.97 -1.55
CA LYS A 212 14.30 -15.18 -2.21
C LYS A 212 15.22 -16.03 -1.35
N PHE A 213 15.29 -15.76 -0.05
CA PHE A 213 16.13 -16.52 0.87
C PHE A 213 15.77 -18.02 0.83
N TRP A 214 14.48 -18.37 0.90
CA TRP A 214 14.05 -19.76 0.82
C TRP A 214 14.30 -20.38 -0.57
N ASP A 215 13.93 -19.66 -1.64
CA ASP A 215 14.02 -20.16 -3.02
C ASP A 215 15.47 -20.30 -3.53
N HIS A 216 16.42 -19.57 -2.94
CA HIS A 216 17.78 -19.46 -3.45
C HIS A 216 18.85 -19.62 -2.37
N ASP A 217 18.90 -18.75 -1.38
CA ASP A 217 20.02 -18.70 -0.43
C ASP A 217 20.12 -20.02 0.37
N VAL A 218 19.00 -20.54 0.87
CA VAL A 218 18.90 -21.86 1.52
C VAL A 218 19.32 -22.98 0.57
N GLN A 219 18.95 -22.89 -0.72
CA GLN A 219 19.32 -23.92 -1.70
C GLN A 219 20.82 -23.93 -2.00
N TRP A 220 21.47 -22.77 -2.04
CA TRP A 220 22.93 -22.69 -2.20
C TRP A 220 23.64 -23.28 -0.99
N CYS A 221 23.19 -22.95 0.23
CA CYS A 221 23.74 -23.51 1.46
C CYS A 221 23.53 -25.03 1.55
N LYS A 222 22.33 -25.51 1.17
CA LYS A 222 22.03 -26.95 1.08
C LYS A 222 22.94 -27.66 0.08
N ASN A 223 23.22 -27.05 -1.07
CA ASN A 223 24.11 -27.63 -2.06
C ASN A 223 25.59 -27.58 -1.63
N ALA A 224 25.97 -26.62 -0.78
CA ALA A 224 27.33 -26.49 -0.26
C ALA A 224 27.63 -27.51 0.85
N LEU A 225 26.70 -27.68 1.79
CA LEU A 225 26.88 -28.56 2.96
C LEU A 225 26.37 -29.99 2.72
N GLY A 226 25.35 -30.14 1.87
CA GLY A 226 24.50 -31.32 1.83
C GLY A 226 23.32 -31.21 2.81
N ALA A 227 22.19 -31.83 2.45
CA ALA A 227 20.98 -31.78 3.27
C ALA A 227 21.16 -32.32 4.70
N PRO A 228 21.84 -33.47 4.94
CA PRO A 228 22.00 -34.01 6.28
C PRO A 228 22.79 -33.08 7.22
N GLU A 229 23.86 -32.46 6.71
CA GLU A 229 24.70 -31.55 7.50
C GLU A 229 23.97 -30.24 7.82
N LEU A 230 23.25 -29.68 6.85
CA LEU A 230 22.43 -28.49 7.06
C LEU A 230 21.35 -28.73 8.12
N ASP A 231 20.66 -29.87 8.04
CA ASP A 231 19.63 -30.24 9.01
C ASP A 231 20.22 -30.49 10.40
N PHE A 232 21.36 -31.17 10.48
CA PHE A 232 22.09 -31.39 11.73
C PHE A 232 22.41 -30.05 12.41
N HIS A 233 22.98 -29.09 11.69
CA HIS A 233 23.31 -27.78 12.24
C HIS A 233 22.09 -27.02 12.75
N TYR A 234 20.97 -27.04 12.03
CA TYR A 234 19.73 -26.42 12.50
C TYR A 234 19.14 -27.13 13.73
N SER A 235 19.25 -28.46 13.80
CA SER A 235 18.74 -29.25 14.93
C SER A 235 19.47 -29.02 16.25
N VAL A 236 20.76 -28.70 16.20
CA VAL A 236 21.59 -28.47 17.39
C VAL A 236 21.56 -27.02 17.89
N LEU A 237 20.88 -26.12 17.18
CA LEU A 237 20.70 -24.73 17.63
C LEU A 237 19.98 -24.71 18.99
N HIS A 238 20.48 -23.88 19.90
CA HIS A 238 19.84 -23.71 21.20
C HIS A 238 18.40 -23.21 21.02
N PRO A 239 17.39 -23.85 21.64
CA PRO A 239 16.02 -23.35 21.61
C PRO A 239 15.93 -21.96 22.24
N ILE A 240 15.47 -20.96 21.47
CA ILE A 240 15.26 -19.59 21.96
C ILE A 240 13.76 -19.35 22.11
N VAL A 241 13.35 -18.86 23.27
CA VAL A 241 11.95 -18.48 23.53
C VAL A 241 11.51 -17.44 22.49
N GLY A 242 10.37 -17.69 21.84
CA GLY A 242 9.84 -16.78 20.83
C GLY A 242 10.41 -16.98 19.42
N MET A 243 11.27 -17.97 19.18
CA MET A 243 11.73 -18.37 17.84
C MET A 243 11.35 -19.82 17.52
N CYS A 244 11.17 -20.13 16.24
CA CYS A 244 11.02 -21.50 15.77
C CYS A 244 12.30 -22.30 16.02
N HIS A 245 12.15 -23.48 16.60
CA HIS A 245 13.23 -24.46 16.75
C HIS A 245 13.06 -25.59 15.74
N PHE A 246 14.14 -25.93 15.03
CA PHE A 246 14.13 -26.85 13.89
C PHE A 246 14.77 -28.20 14.26
N LYS A 247 14.17 -28.89 15.23
CA LYS A 247 14.71 -30.14 15.81
C LYS A 247 14.99 -31.25 14.78
N ASP A 248 14.24 -31.28 13.68
CA ASP A 248 14.36 -32.28 12.62
C ASP A 248 15.03 -31.68 11.36
N GLY A 249 15.67 -30.52 11.51
CA GLY A 249 16.21 -29.74 10.40
C GLY A 249 15.16 -28.92 9.65
N ILE A 250 15.57 -28.40 8.49
CA ILE A 250 14.76 -27.51 7.64
C ILE A 250 14.46 -28.09 6.26
N THR A 251 15.21 -29.09 5.78
CA THR A 251 15.11 -29.52 4.37
C THR A 251 13.86 -30.32 4.04
N ALA A 252 13.21 -30.94 5.04
CA ALA A 252 11.97 -31.70 4.88
C ALA A 252 10.71 -30.81 4.89
N LEU A 253 10.84 -29.52 5.18
CA LEU A 253 9.70 -28.60 5.27
C LEU A 253 9.10 -28.32 3.90
N LYS A 254 7.82 -28.67 3.72
CA LYS A 254 7.09 -28.48 2.44
C LYS A 254 6.47 -27.09 2.30
N GLN A 255 5.99 -26.52 3.40
CA GLN A 255 5.41 -25.18 3.46
C GLN A 255 5.99 -24.47 4.68
N VAL A 256 6.70 -23.38 4.43
CA VAL A 256 7.39 -22.63 5.48
C VAL A 256 6.73 -21.26 5.60
N THR A 257 6.25 -20.95 6.80
CA THR A 257 5.65 -19.65 7.11
C THR A 257 6.71 -18.55 7.04
N GLY A 258 6.28 -17.30 6.78
CA GLY A 258 7.21 -16.16 6.76
C GLY A 258 7.97 -15.99 8.09
N ARG A 259 7.34 -16.32 9.23
CA ARG A 259 8.01 -16.35 10.54
C ARG A 259 9.13 -17.39 10.59
N ALA A 260 8.86 -18.62 10.15
CA ALA A 260 9.89 -19.66 10.15
C ALA A 260 11.05 -19.32 9.20
N GLN A 261 10.80 -18.70 8.04
CA GLN A 261 11.86 -18.22 7.16
C GLN A 261 12.73 -17.14 7.82
N ARG A 262 12.13 -16.17 8.53
CA ARG A 262 12.87 -15.15 9.30
C ARG A 262 13.74 -15.78 10.38
N ASP A 263 13.19 -16.71 11.16
CA ASP A 263 13.94 -17.39 12.22
C ASP A 263 15.12 -18.19 11.64
N MET A 264 14.98 -18.79 10.46
CA MET A 264 16.10 -19.45 9.76
C MET A 264 17.19 -18.46 9.32
N GLN A 265 16.82 -17.28 8.83
CA GLN A 265 17.78 -16.25 8.39
C GLN A 265 18.70 -15.80 9.52
N HIS A 266 18.18 -15.72 10.75
CA HIS A 266 18.95 -15.29 11.92
C HIS A 266 20.19 -16.16 12.16
N PHE A 267 20.10 -17.45 11.83
CA PHE A 267 21.18 -18.41 12.10
C PHE A 267 21.96 -18.83 10.86
N MET A 268 21.52 -18.45 9.65
CA MET A 268 22.08 -18.99 8.40
C MET A 268 23.61 -18.86 8.33
N VAL A 269 24.16 -17.68 8.64
CA VAL A 269 25.62 -17.45 8.58
C VAL A 269 26.38 -18.31 9.59
N ALA A 270 25.83 -18.49 10.79
CA ALA A 270 26.42 -19.36 11.82
C ALA A 270 26.32 -20.84 11.41
N VAL A 271 25.18 -21.25 10.84
CA VAL A 271 24.91 -22.61 10.37
C VAL A 271 25.89 -23.04 9.27
N ILE A 272 26.25 -22.15 8.35
CA ILE A 272 27.24 -22.49 7.30
C ILE A 272 28.69 -22.25 7.73
N GLY A 273 28.91 -21.63 8.89
CA GLY A 273 30.23 -21.27 9.39
C GLY A 273 31.08 -22.51 9.65
N GLY A 274 32.28 -22.55 9.06
CA GLY A 274 33.22 -23.67 9.21
C GLY A 274 32.90 -24.90 8.35
N ALA A 275 31.71 -24.98 7.74
CA ALA A 275 31.31 -26.09 6.86
C ALA A 275 31.29 -25.71 5.38
N ALA A 276 30.86 -24.49 5.03
CA ALA A 276 30.95 -23.97 3.67
C ALA A 276 32.32 -23.35 3.35
N SER A 277 32.63 -23.18 2.06
CA SER A 277 33.80 -22.42 1.64
C SER A 277 33.75 -20.97 2.14
N ARG A 278 34.90 -20.37 2.42
CA ARG A 278 34.98 -18.98 2.89
C ARG A 278 34.22 -18.01 1.99
N GLU A 279 34.31 -18.20 0.68
CA GLU A 279 33.69 -17.35 -0.33
C GLU A 279 32.16 -17.47 -0.31
N VAL A 280 31.64 -18.68 -0.11
CA VAL A 280 30.19 -18.93 0.06
C VAL A 280 29.68 -18.24 1.32
N VAL A 281 30.42 -18.35 2.43
CA VAL A 281 30.07 -17.68 3.69
C VAL A 281 30.03 -16.15 3.51
N ILE A 282 31.03 -15.57 2.85
CA ILE A 282 31.06 -14.12 2.56
C ILE A 282 29.85 -13.71 1.70
N THR A 283 29.57 -14.47 0.64
CA THR A 283 28.46 -14.19 -0.28
C THR A 283 27.10 -14.20 0.44
N VAL A 284 26.84 -15.24 1.23
CA VAL A 284 25.59 -15.38 1.98
C VAL A 284 25.48 -14.32 3.07
N ARG A 285 26.58 -14.05 3.80
CA ARG A 285 26.62 -12.98 4.82
C ARG A 285 26.28 -11.62 4.22
N ALA A 286 26.90 -11.25 3.09
CA ALA A 286 26.66 -9.97 2.43
C ALA A 286 25.18 -9.78 2.05
N LEU A 287 24.51 -10.86 1.61
CA LEU A 287 23.06 -10.83 1.37
C LEU A 287 22.24 -10.70 2.65
N MET A 288 22.60 -11.41 3.72
CA MET A 288 21.90 -11.29 5.01
C MET A 288 22.04 -9.85 5.54
N ASP A 289 23.25 -9.30 5.55
CA ASP A 289 23.51 -7.93 5.98
C ASP A 289 22.71 -6.91 5.16
N PHE A 290 22.67 -7.08 3.83
CA PHE A 290 21.82 -6.27 2.96
C PHE A 290 20.34 -6.35 3.37
N GLN A 291 19.81 -7.56 3.56
CA GLN A 291 18.40 -7.77 3.88
C GLN A 291 18.04 -7.14 5.23
N TYR A 292 18.84 -7.33 6.27
CA TYR A 292 18.58 -6.74 7.58
C TYR A 292 18.67 -5.21 7.56
N LEU A 293 19.69 -4.65 6.89
CA LEU A 293 19.85 -3.20 6.80
C LEU A 293 18.69 -2.55 6.02
N ALA A 294 18.24 -3.18 4.93
CA ALA A 294 17.14 -2.69 4.11
C ALA A 294 15.78 -2.76 4.80
N GLN A 295 15.64 -3.56 5.86
CA GLN A 295 14.45 -3.67 6.69
C GLN A 295 14.45 -2.71 7.89
N ALA A 296 15.53 -1.92 8.08
CA ALA A 296 15.59 -1.00 9.19
C ALA A 296 14.42 0.01 9.14
N PRO A 297 13.68 0.21 10.25
CA PRO A 297 12.53 1.12 10.29
C PRO A 297 12.94 2.60 10.11
N ARG A 298 14.22 2.89 10.31
CA ARG A 298 14.83 4.20 10.05
C ARG A 298 16.13 3.99 9.31
N ILE A 299 16.23 4.55 8.11
CA ILE A 299 17.43 4.44 7.26
C ILE A 299 18.08 5.81 7.15
N THR A 300 19.21 5.97 7.82
CA THR A 300 20.07 7.15 7.69
C THR A 300 20.96 7.03 6.46
N SER A 301 21.64 8.11 6.06
CA SER A 301 22.64 8.07 5.00
C SER A 301 23.74 7.02 5.27
N ILE A 302 24.15 6.86 6.52
CA ILE A 302 25.13 5.85 6.94
C ILE A 302 24.60 4.43 6.67
N ILE A 303 23.35 4.15 7.04
CA ILE A 303 22.73 2.84 6.77
C ILE A 303 22.57 2.64 5.27
N GLN A 304 22.15 3.67 4.52
CA GLN A 304 22.03 3.62 3.06
C GLN A 304 23.36 3.29 2.38
N ASP A 305 24.48 3.85 2.84
CA ASP A 305 25.80 3.54 2.30
C ASP A 305 26.25 2.12 2.68
N ARG A 306 25.90 1.63 3.88
CA ARG A 306 26.11 0.22 4.24
C ARG A 306 25.30 -0.73 3.37
N ILE A 307 24.05 -0.41 3.04
CA ILE A 307 23.22 -1.20 2.11
C ILE A 307 23.91 -1.30 0.74
N LYS A 308 24.45 -0.20 0.21
CA LYS A 308 25.21 -0.21 -1.05
C LYS A 308 26.46 -1.07 -0.95
N ALA A 309 27.20 -0.93 0.15
CA ALA A 309 28.46 -1.65 0.37
C ALA A 309 28.25 -3.16 0.47
N THR A 310 27.23 -3.61 1.21
CA THR A 310 26.93 -5.05 1.36
C THR A 310 26.39 -5.64 0.05
N LEU A 311 25.59 -4.89 -0.72
CA LEU A 311 25.18 -5.32 -2.05
C LEU A 311 26.39 -5.47 -2.99
N ALA A 312 27.32 -4.50 -2.97
CA ALA A 312 28.55 -4.58 -3.75
C ALA A 312 29.43 -5.77 -3.32
N GLU A 313 29.55 -6.03 -2.01
CA GLU A 313 30.26 -7.20 -1.49
C GLU A 313 29.64 -8.50 -1.99
N PHE A 314 28.31 -8.62 -2.00
CA PHE A 314 27.62 -9.76 -2.61
C PHE A 314 28.00 -9.89 -4.09
N HIS A 315 27.91 -8.83 -4.88
CA HIS A 315 28.24 -8.90 -6.31
C HIS A 315 29.70 -9.26 -6.59
N ASN A 316 30.62 -8.88 -5.72
CA ASN A 316 32.04 -9.22 -5.85
C ASN A 316 32.35 -10.70 -5.59
N HIS A 317 31.51 -11.41 -4.81
CA HIS A 317 31.75 -12.79 -4.41
C HIS A 317 30.75 -13.79 -5.02
N LYS A 318 29.59 -13.32 -5.50
CA LYS A 318 28.48 -14.18 -5.94
C LYS A 318 28.91 -15.25 -6.94
N ASP A 319 29.82 -14.94 -7.87
CA ASP A 319 30.19 -15.87 -8.95
C ASP A 319 30.84 -17.16 -8.40
N LYS A 320 31.29 -17.16 -7.15
CA LYS A 320 31.73 -18.38 -6.44
C LYS A 320 30.61 -19.40 -6.25
N ILE A 321 29.36 -18.95 -6.08
CA ILE A 321 28.18 -19.82 -6.02
C ILE A 321 27.98 -20.59 -7.33
N THR A 322 28.25 -19.94 -8.47
CA THR A 322 28.16 -20.58 -9.79
C THR A 322 29.39 -21.41 -10.11
N ASP A 323 30.60 -20.93 -9.78
CA ASP A 323 31.88 -21.64 -9.96
C ASP A 323 31.88 -22.98 -9.21
N GLU A 324 31.37 -23.00 -7.98
CA GLU A 324 31.27 -24.22 -7.15
C GLU A 324 30.05 -25.10 -7.52
N GLY A 325 29.25 -24.70 -8.53
CA GLY A 325 28.08 -25.46 -8.97
C GLY A 325 26.95 -25.54 -7.94
N LEU A 326 26.88 -24.58 -7.02
CA LEU A 326 25.92 -24.51 -5.93
C LEU A 326 24.57 -23.95 -6.39
N ARG A 327 24.57 -23.17 -7.46
CA ARG A 327 23.35 -22.77 -8.15
C ARG A 327 22.89 -23.89 -9.09
N ARG A 328 21.74 -24.51 -8.79
CA ARG A 328 21.21 -25.63 -9.58
C ARG A 328 19.80 -25.36 -10.10
N GLY A 329 19.49 -25.91 -11.27
CA GLY A 329 18.15 -25.88 -11.84
C GLY A 329 17.18 -26.77 -11.05
N ALA A 330 15.97 -26.28 -10.80
CA ALA A 330 14.97 -27.00 -10.00
C ALA A 330 14.55 -28.34 -10.63
N GLU A 331 14.48 -28.41 -11.96
CA GLU A 331 14.06 -29.61 -12.70
C GLU A 331 15.25 -30.49 -13.10
N SER A 332 16.31 -29.88 -13.64
CA SER A 332 17.47 -30.60 -14.18
C SER A 332 18.48 -31.03 -13.11
N SER A 333 18.45 -30.42 -11.92
CA SER A 333 19.50 -30.50 -10.90
C SER A 333 20.92 -30.18 -11.41
N SER A 334 21.05 -29.68 -12.64
CA SER A 334 22.30 -29.30 -13.26
C SER A 334 22.78 -27.96 -12.68
N ALA A 335 24.09 -27.81 -12.56
CA ALA A 335 24.70 -26.52 -12.24
C ALA A 335 24.29 -25.49 -13.32
N LEU A 336 23.98 -24.28 -12.88
CA LEU A 336 23.69 -23.14 -13.73
C LEU A 336 24.86 -22.16 -13.66
N ASP A 337 25.33 -21.72 -14.80
CA ASP A 337 26.38 -20.71 -14.98
C ASP A 337 25.84 -19.28 -15.03
N HIS A 338 24.52 -19.13 -14.89
CA HIS A 338 23.83 -17.84 -14.99
C HIS A 338 22.99 -17.54 -13.76
N TRP A 339 22.82 -16.26 -13.46
CA TRP A 339 21.95 -15.79 -12.38
C TRP A 339 20.49 -15.80 -12.81
N PHE A 340 20.08 -14.89 -13.69
CA PHE A 340 18.70 -14.78 -14.18
C PHE A 340 17.65 -14.82 -13.04
N ILE A 341 17.96 -14.23 -11.88
CA ILE A 341 17.09 -14.16 -10.69
C ILE A 341 16.43 -12.79 -10.65
N PRO A 342 15.12 -12.67 -10.94
CA PRO A 342 14.44 -11.37 -10.95
C PRO A 342 14.63 -10.57 -9.66
N LYS A 343 14.62 -11.25 -8.52
CA LYS A 343 14.79 -10.67 -7.18
C LYS A 343 16.15 -9.96 -7.00
N LEU A 344 17.21 -10.37 -7.73
CA LEU A 344 18.52 -9.71 -7.64
C LEU A 344 18.57 -8.39 -8.39
N GLU A 345 17.93 -8.29 -9.55
CA GLU A 345 17.87 -7.04 -10.33
C GLU A 345 17.22 -5.93 -9.49
N LEU A 346 16.14 -6.29 -8.84
CA LEU A 346 15.35 -5.42 -7.98
C LEU A 346 16.15 -4.88 -6.78
N MET A 347 17.11 -5.63 -6.23
CA MET A 347 17.95 -5.17 -5.10
C MET A 347 18.75 -3.90 -5.41
N GLN A 348 19.13 -3.69 -6.67
CA GLN A 348 19.84 -2.49 -7.14
C GLN A 348 19.01 -1.20 -6.97
N SER A 349 17.70 -1.33 -6.78
CA SER A 349 16.79 -0.20 -6.61
C SER A 349 16.53 0.18 -5.15
N VAL A 350 16.93 -0.63 -4.17
CA VAL A 350 16.69 -0.36 -2.74
C VAL A 350 17.34 0.94 -2.28
N ALA A 351 18.66 1.06 -2.48
CA ALA A 351 19.37 2.24 -2.01
C ALA A 351 18.85 3.54 -2.68
N PRO A 352 18.66 3.59 -4.00
CA PRO A 352 18.09 4.77 -4.67
C PRO A 352 16.64 5.08 -4.28
N SER A 353 15.81 4.09 -3.95
CA SER A 353 14.40 4.33 -3.64
C SER A 353 14.17 4.98 -2.28
N ILE A 354 15.10 4.83 -1.32
CA ILE A 354 14.93 5.32 0.06
C ILE A 354 14.69 6.84 0.11
N SER A 355 15.39 7.63 -0.71
CA SER A 355 15.19 9.08 -0.74
C SER A 355 13.86 9.51 -1.36
N GLU A 356 13.29 8.67 -2.23
CA GLU A 356 12.02 8.95 -2.91
C GLU A 356 10.83 8.46 -2.08
N LEU A 357 10.97 7.32 -1.38
CA LEU A 357 9.86 6.51 -0.90
C LEU A 357 9.98 6.10 0.58
N GLY A 358 11.06 6.49 1.26
CA GLY A 358 11.30 6.11 2.65
C GLY A 358 11.74 4.66 2.83
N ALA A 359 11.52 4.10 4.02
CA ALA A 359 12.00 2.77 4.38
C ALA A 359 11.19 1.68 3.64
N PRO A 360 11.84 0.69 2.99
CA PRO A 360 11.14 -0.38 2.25
C PRO A 360 10.11 -1.16 3.07
N VAL A 361 10.35 -1.33 4.38
CA VAL A 361 9.46 -2.07 5.29
C VAL A 361 8.06 -1.44 5.43
N GLN A 362 7.90 -0.15 5.08
CA GLN A 362 6.60 0.51 5.00
C GLN A 362 5.69 -0.11 3.92
N TRP A 363 6.29 -0.74 2.91
CA TRP A 363 5.62 -1.24 1.72
C TRP A 363 5.53 -2.78 1.71
N SER A 364 5.68 -3.42 2.87
CA SER A 364 5.59 -4.88 3.01
C SER A 364 4.17 -5.39 2.75
N ALA A 365 4.08 -6.50 2.02
CA ALA A 365 2.83 -7.23 1.78
C ALA A 365 2.34 -7.98 3.04
N ASP A 366 3.13 -8.10 4.11
CA ASP A 366 2.67 -8.69 5.37
C ASP A 366 1.36 -8.01 5.86
N MET A 367 1.27 -6.68 5.69
CA MET A 367 0.11 -5.91 6.13
C MET A 367 -1.10 -6.11 5.25
N THR A 368 -0.90 -6.30 3.96
CA THR A 368 -2.00 -6.50 3.01
C THR A 368 -2.48 -7.95 3.07
N GLU A 369 -1.60 -8.91 3.34
CA GLU A 369 -1.96 -10.29 3.68
C GLU A 369 -2.80 -10.37 4.95
N HIS A 370 -2.40 -9.64 6.01
CA HIS A 370 -3.22 -9.52 7.23
C HIS A 370 -4.57 -8.84 6.94
N ALA A 371 -4.59 -7.77 6.13
CA ALA A 371 -5.83 -7.12 5.74
C ALA A 371 -6.76 -8.06 4.95
N HIS A 372 -6.25 -8.96 4.10
CA HIS A 372 -7.07 -9.98 3.45
C HIS A 372 -7.78 -10.92 4.43
N ILE A 373 -7.18 -11.20 5.59
CA ILE A 373 -7.86 -11.99 6.63
C ILE A 373 -9.09 -11.22 7.12
N GLU A 374 -8.92 -9.96 7.51
CA GLU A 374 -9.99 -9.13 8.06
C GLU A 374 -11.06 -8.77 7.02
N VAL A 375 -10.67 -8.38 5.81
CA VAL A 375 -11.63 -7.81 4.84
C VAL A 375 -12.23 -8.84 3.90
N ILE A 376 -11.68 -10.07 3.85
CA ILE A 376 -12.18 -11.15 2.99
C ILE A 376 -12.52 -12.39 3.80
N LYS A 377 -11.54 -13.01 4.47
CA LYS A 377 -11.68 -14.37 5.01
C LYS A 377 -12.61 -14.41 6.22
N GLU A 378 -12.46 -13.48 7.15
CA GLU A 378 -13.34 -13.35 8.31
C GLU A 378 -14.79 -13.06 7.89
N PRO A 379 -15.09 -12.03 7.08
CA PRO A 379 -16.42 -11.78 6.54
C PRO A 379 -16.99 -13.02 5.86
N ALA A 380 -16.23 -13.65 4.96
CA ALA A 380 -16.64 -14.84 4.24
C ALA A 380 -17.03 -16.00 5.16
N SER A 381 -16.31 -16.19 6.26
CA SER A 381 -16.59 -17.25 7.25
C SER A 381 -17.94 -17.09 7.95
N THR A 382 -18.50 -15.88 7.95
CA THR A 382 -19.81 -15.57 8.55
C THR A 382 -20.97 -15.56 7.55
N THR A 383 -20.69 -15.83 6.27
CA THR A 383 -21.71 -15.85 5.20
C THR A 383 -22.40 -17.20 5.06
N ASN A 384 -23.49 -17.25 4.31
CA ASN A 384 -24.14 -18.52 3.95
C ASN A 384 -23.43 -19.29 2.81
N HIS A 385 -22.21 -18.89 2.44
CA HIS A 385 -21.37 -19.48 1.40
C HIS A 385 -21.90 -19.38 -0.06
N GLN A 386 -22.91 -18.54 -0.29
CA GLN A 386 -23.44 -18.20 -1.62
C GLN A 386 -23.18 -16.71 -1.91
N ASN A 387 -22.94 -16.33 -3.16
CA ASN A 387 -22.74 -14.91 -3.55
C ASN A 387 -21.82 -14.13 -2.59
N TYR A 388 -20.61 -14.66 -2.36
CA TYR A 388 -19.66 -14.17 -1.34
C TYR A 388 -19.45 -12.66 -1.43
N ASP A 389 -19.20 -12.15 -2.63
CA ASP A 389 -18.84 -10.75 -2.86
C ASP A 389 -19.84 -9.76 -2.24
N THR A 390 -21.14 -9.92 -2.53
CA THR A 390 -22.19 -9.05 -1.97
C THR A 390 -22.30 -9.17 -0.45
N GLN A 391 -22.10 -10.37 0.09
CA GLN A 391 -22.19 -10.60 1.54
C GLN A 391 -20.97 -10.04 2.29
N ILE A 392 -19.77 -10.18 1.72
CA ILE A 392 -18.54 -9.58 2.24
C ILE A 392 -18.71 -8.05 2.30
N CYS A 393 -19.11 -7.41 1.20
CA CYS A 393 -19.33 -5.96 1.19
C CYS A 393 -20.38 -5.51 2.23
N ARG A 394 -21.49 -6.25 2.36
CA ARG A 394 -22.54 -5.94 3.34
C ARG A 394 -22.08 -6.15 4.78
N TYR A 395 -21.26 -7.16 5.03
CA TYR A 395 -20.66 -7.39 6.35
C TYR A 395 -19.77 -6.22 6.74
N LEU A 396 -18.87 -5.80 5.83
CA LEU A 396 -17.96 -4.69 6.08
C LEU A 396 -18.70 -3.36 6.32
N ASP A 397 -19.72 -3.02 5.52
CA ASP A 397 -20.54 -1.82 5.73
C ASP A 397 -21.21 -1.82 7.12
N ARG A 398 -21.65 -2.99 7.61
CA ARG A 398 -22.23 -3.09 8.96
C ARG A 398 -21.18 -2.90 10.05
N VAL A 399 -20.04 -3.58 9.94
CA VAL A 399 -18.96 -3.49 10.92
C VAL A 399 -18.41 -2.08 10.99
N GLU A 400 -18.21 -1.43 9.84
CA GLU A 400 -17.75 -0.04 9.77
C GLU A 400 -18.74 0.92 10.45
N ARG A 401 -20.05 0.78 10.20
CA ARG A 401 -21.08 1.60 10.87
C ARG A 401 -21.09 1.40 12.38
N CYS A 402 -20.95 0.16 12.86
CA CYS A 402 -20.85 -0.13 14.29
C CYS A 402 -19.60 0.52 14.90
N ARG A 403 -18.43 0.35 14.27
CA ARG A 403 -17.16 0.95 14.72
C ARG A 403 -17.23 2.48 14.75
N LEU A 404 -17.80 3.11 13.72
CA LEU A 404 -17.99 4.56 13.67
C LEU A 404 -18.93 5.05 14.77
N PHE A 405 -20.02 4.31 15.03
CA PHE A 405 -20.94 4.63 16.12
C PHE A 405 -20.27 4.49 17.49
N GLU A 406 -19.59 3.37 17.75
CA GLU A 406 -18.81 3.14 18.98
C GLU A 406 -17.79 4.26 19.19
N THR A 407 -17.00 4.57 18.16
CA THR A 407 -16.03 5.67 18.17
C THR A 407 -16.72 6.98 18.54
N ALA A 408 -17.81 7.35 17.86
CA ALA A 408 -18.56 8.56 18.13
C ALA A 408 -19.13 8.60 19.56
N THR A 409 -19.60 7.48 20.10
CA THR A 409 -20.13 7.40 21.47
C THR A 409 -19.03 7.50 22.53
N CYS A 410 -17.89 6.82 22.36
CA CYS A 410 -16.73 6.96 23.23
C CYS A 410 -16.24 8.41 23.24
N LEU A 411 -16.15 9.00 22.04
CA LEU A 411 -15.77 10.38 21.84
C LEU A 411 -16.76 11.35 22.53
N SER A 412 -18.07 11.15 22.39
CA SER A 412 -19.08 11.96 23.08
C SER A 412 -18.96 11.86 24.61
N ALA A 413 -18.76 10.65 25.14
CA ALA A 413 -18.65 10.43 26.58
C ALA A 413 -17.42 11.14 27.19
N LEU A 414 -16.29 11.17 26.47
CA LEU A 414 -15.10 11.90 26.88
C LEU A 414 -15.33 13.43 26.88
N SER A 415 -16.09 13.96 25.91
CA SER A 415 -16.45 15.38 25.88
C SER A 415 -17.38 15.78 27.02
N ASP A 416 -18.29 14.90 27.46
CA ASP A 416 -19.17 15.15 28.60
C ASP A 416 -18.43 15.08 29.93
N ALA A 417 -17.41 14.22 30.04
CA ALA A 417 -16.54 14.10 31.22
C ALA A 417 -15.68 15.35 31.45
N ASP A 418 -15.16 15.98 30.38
CA ASP A 418 -14.39 17.23 30.44
C ASP A 418 -15.28 18.44 30.82
N HIS A 419 -16.61 18.33 30.67
CA HIS A 419 -17.58 19.33 31.16
C HIS A 419 -17.98 19.15 32.63
N THR A 420 -17.78 17.97 33.21
CA THR A 420 -18.04 17.70 34.64
C THR A 420 -16.83 17.96 35.54
N HIS A 421 -15.61 17.99 35.02
CA HIS A 421 -14.41 18.23 35.82
C HIS A 421 -14.18 19.69 36.23
N ASP A 422 -14.93 20.64 35.68
CA ASP A 422 -14.88 22.06 36.10
C ASP A 422 -15.81 22.38 37.30
N GLN A 423 -16.53 21.40 37.88
CA GLN A 423 -17.45 21.68 39.00
C GLN A 423 -17.23 20.94 40.32
N ASP A 424 -16.38 19.91 40.42
CA ASP A 424 -16.18 19.22 41.71
C ASP A 424 -14.68 19.05 42.04
N LEU A 425 -14.08 20.14 42.54
CA LEU A 425 -12.88 20.06 43.37
C LEU A 425 -13.29 19.98 44.84
N ALA A 426 -13.50 18.75 45.35
CA ALA A 426 -13.23 18.38 46.74
C ALA A 426 -13.51 16.89 46.98
N ALA A 427 -12.46 16.09 47.10
CA ALA A 427 -12.18 15.21 48.26
C ALA A 427 -11.44 13.92 47.87
N GLU A 428 -10.26 13.81 48.50
CA GLU A 428 -9.60 12.61 49.02
C GLU A 428 -9.08 11.52 48.07
N ASP A 429 -7.75 11.57 47.97
CA ASP A 429 -6.76 10.53 47.70
C ASP A 429 -6.95 9.28 48.57
N ASP A 430 -6.96 8.10 47.95
CA ASP A 430 -6.17 6.93 48.39
C ASP A 430 -6.49 5.69 47.52
N GLY A 431 -5.44 5.03 47.01
CA GLY A 431 -5.48 3.61 46.65
C GLY A 431 -4.96 3.25 45.26
N ALA A 432 -3.66 2.96 45.18
CA ALA A 432 -2.98 2.36 44.04
C ALA A 432 -3.48 0.94 43.72
N GLU A 433 -3.53 0.58 42.43
CA GLU A 433 -3.04 -0.73 41.96
C GLU A 433 -2.68 -0.72 40.47
N ASP A 434 -1.71 -1.58 40.18
CA ASP A 434 -0.70 -1.58 39.13
C ASP A 434 -1.19 -2.08 37.77
N GLY A 435 -0.61 -1.55 36.70
CA GLY A 435 -0.96 -1.87 35.32
C GLY A 435 -0.13 -1.05 34.35
N ASP A 436 1.13 -1.45 34.20
CA ASP A 436 2.10 -0.95 33.20
C ASP A 436 1.52 -1.00 31.77
N MET A 437 0.77 0.05 31.40
CA MET A 437 0.55 0.48 30.04
C MET A 437 1.34 1.77 29.84
N ASN A 438 2.07 1.87 28.72
CA ASN A 438 2.82 3.06 28.32
C ASN A 438 1.96 4.34 28.41
N MET A 439 2.03 5.04 29.55
CA MET A 439 1.29 6.27 29.84
C MET A 439 1.70 7.47 28.96
N ALA A 440 2.74 7.32 28.14
CA ALA A 440 3.22 8.40 27.25
C ALA A 440 2.36 8.59 25.99
N ASP A 441 1.63 7.54 25.53
CA ASP A 441 0.79 7.64 24.33
C ASP A 441 -0.63 8.17 24.65
N ASP A 442 -1.10 8.03 25.89
CA ASP A 442 -2.47 8.41 26.30
C ASP A 442 -2.61 9.92 26.62
N GLU A 443 -1.58 10.57 27.21
CA GLU A 443 -1.58 12.03 27.40
C GLU A 443 -1.57 12.77 26.05
N ASP A 444 -0.83 12.27 25.07
CA ASP A 444 -0.79 12.82 23.70
C ASP A 444 -2.13 12.61 22.98
N ALA A 445 -2.79 11.46 23.16
CA ALA A 445 -4.11 11.21 22.60
C ALA A 445 -5.19 12.12 23.20
N ALA A 446 -5.20 12.31 24.52
CA ALA A 446 -6.12 13.24 25.19
C ALA A 446 -5.87 14.70 24.75
N ALA A 447 -4.60 15.12 24.61
CA ALA A 447 -4.26 16.44 24.12
C ALA A 447 -4.67 16.65 22.65
N ILE A 448 -4.49 15.64 21.79
CA ILE A 448 -4.95 15.68 20.39
C ILE A 448 -6.47 15.75 20.30
N LEU A 449 -7.19 14.97 21.12
CA LEU A 449 -8.65 15.01 21.18
C LEU A 449 -9.15 16.38 21.68
N LYS A 450 -8.47 16.94 22.68
CA LYS A 450 -8.75 18.29 23.19
C LYS A 450 -8.43 19.37 22.16
N ASP A 451 -7.39 19.23 21.34
CA ASP A 451 -7.10 20.13 20.22
C ASP A 451 -8.17 20.04 19.12
N ILE A 452 -8.53 18.82 18.71
CA ILE A 452 -9.60 18.52 17.74
C ILE A 452 -10.93 19.14 18.17
N TRP A 453 -11.28 19.07 19.46
CA TRP A 453 -12.54 19.59 19.99
C TRP A 453 -12.51 21.03 20.50
N SER A 454 -11.37 21.53 20.96
CA SER A 454 -11.19 22.95 21.27
C SER A 454 -11.19 23.80 20.01
N SER A 455 -10.86 23.21 18.86
CA SER A 455 -11.22 23.71 17.52
C SER A 455 -12.74 23.62 17.28
N ARG A 456 -13.54 24.19 18.18
CA ARG A 456 -14.90 24.61 17.85
C ARG A 456 -14.75 25.58 16.69
N ARG A 457 -15.07 25.15 15.47
CA ARG A 457 -15.18 26.04 14.30
C ARG A 457 -15.81 27.34 14.79
N SER A 458 -15.08 28.46 14.70
CA SER A 458 -15.71 29.75 14.92
C SER A 458 -16.92 29.77 13.98
N VAL A 459 -18.12 29.97 14.54
CA VAL A 459 -19.33 30.08 13.72
C VAL A 459 -19.02 31.10 12.64
N LEU A 460 -19.03 30.66 11.39
CA LEU A 460 -18.62 31.51 10.28
C LEU A 460 -19.69 32.60 10.17
N ASP A 461 -19.37 33.81 10.63
CA ASP A 461 -20.27 34.96 10.51
C ASP A 461 -20.26 35.43 9.05
N LEU A 462 -21.11 34.81 8.24
CA LEU A 462 -21.27 35.12 6.84
C LEU A 462 -21.67 36.58 6.62
N PHE A 463 -22.44 37.16 7.54
CA PHE A 463 -22.85 38.56 7.46
C PHE A 463 -21.67 39.49 7.78
N GLY A 464 -20.89 39.19 8.82
CA GLY A 464 -19.65 39.91 9.11
C GLY A 464 -18.56 39.76 8.04
N ILE A 465 -18.53 38.64 7.30
CA ILE A 465 -17.66 38.47 6.12
C ILE A 465 -18.18 39.33 4.97
N ALA A 466 -19.48 39.29 4.66
CA ALA A 466 -20.09 40.09 3.60
C ALA A 466 -19.89 41.60 3.81
N GLU A 467 -20.03 42.08 5.05
CA GLU A 467 -19.83 43.50 5.40
C GLU A 467 -18.37 43.95 5.23
N ARG A 468 -17.42 43.07 5.57
CA ARG A 468 -15.99 43.30 5.31
C ARG A 468 -15.68 43.29 3.81
N LEU A 469 -16.36 42.45 3.02
CA LEU A 469 -16.19 42.42 1.56
C LEU A 469 -16.74 43.68 0.88
N ARG A 470 -17.80 44.29 1.42
CA ARG A 470 -18.35 45.57 0.91
C ARG A 470 -17.38 46.75 1.06
N THR A 471 -16.45 46.67 2.02
CA THR A 471 -15.51 47.75 2.36
C THR A 471 -14.05 47.46 2.00
N ALA A 472 -13.74 46.24 1.53
CA ALA A 472 -12.39 45.82 1.18
C ALA A 472 -11.94 46.32 -0.20
N LEU A 473 -10.66 46.69 -0.32
CA LEU A 473 -10.03 47.00 -1.60
C LEU A 473 -10.02 45.77 -2.54
N PRO A 474 -10.12 45.95 -3.87
CA PRO A 474 -9.96 44.84 -4.82
C PRO A 474 -8.61 44.13 -4.59
N GLY A 475 -8.66 42.84 -4.24
CA GLY A 475 -7.47 42.01 -4.01
C GLY A 475 -7.10 41.74 -2.54
N SER A 476 -7.77 42.36 -1.55
CA SER A 476 -7.56 42.08 -0.11
C SER A 476 -8.57 41.08 0.48
N VAL A 477 -9.30 40.37 -0.37
CA VAL A 477 -10.32 39.39 0.02
C VAL A 477 -9.67 38.13 0.61
N PRO A 478 -10.01 37.72 1.85
CA PRO A 478 -9.57 36.43 2.40
C PRO A 478 -10.11 35.29 1.52
N GLN A 479 -9.24 34.41 1.07
CA GLN A 479 -9.63 33.20 0.34
C GLN A 479 -9.96 32.06 1.32
N PRO A 480 -10.94 31.19 1.01
CA PRO A 480 -11.72 31.14 -0.22
C PRO A 480 -13.00 31.99 -0.19
N VAL A 481 -13.36 32.55 -1.35
CA VAL A 481 -14.57 33.39 -1.57
C VAL A 481 -15.85 32.56 -1.79
N ARG A 482 -15.79 31.25 -1.56
CA ARG A 482 -16.89 30.30 -1.78
C ARG A 482 -16.99 29.33 -0.60
N MET A 483 -18.21 29.03 -0.19
CA MET A 483 -18.53 27.94 0.72
C MET A 483 -18.81 26.69 -0.10
N PHE A 484 -18.18 25.56 0.27
CA PHE A 484 -18.45 24.26 -0.32
C PHE A 484 -19.25 23.44 0.69
N SER A 485 -20.49 23.10 0.37
CA SER A 485 -21.24 22.10 1.11
C SER A 485 -20.83 20.71 0.62
N SER A 486 -20.19 19.93 1.48
CA SER A 486 -20.05 18.48 1.30
C SER A 486 -21.28 17.75 1.86
N GLY A 487 -21.46 16.47 1.55
CA GLY A 487 -22.53 15.65 2.14
C GLY A 487 -22.50 15.53 3.68
N ALA A 488 -21.40 15.95 4.33
CA ALA A 488 -21.25 16.01 5.78
C ALA A 488 -21.46 17.43 6.36
N THR A 489 -21.90 18.40 5.55
CA THR A 489 -22.13 19.77 6.01
C THR A 489 -23.49 19.89 6.70
N ALA A 490 -23.48 19.94 8.03
CA ALA A 490 -24.66 20.25 8.82
C ALA A 490 -24.92 21.77 8.81
N LEU A 491 -25.97 22.21 8.12
CA LEU A 491 -26.47 23.57 8.21
C LEU A 491 -27.41 23.67 9.41
N ARG A 492 -27.02 24.44 10.43
CA ARG A 492 -27.91 24.77 11.54
C ARG A 492 -28.88 25.85 11.09
N ILE A 493 -30.00 25.42 10.52
CA ILE A 493 -31.12 26.30 10.18
C ILE A 493 -32.06 26.32 11.39
N ASN A 494 -32.55 27.50 11.78
CA ASN A 494 -33.56 27.60 12.82
C ASN A 494 -34.79 26.79 12.40
N HIS A 495 -35.14 25.74 13.16
CA HIS A 495 -36.30 24.88 12.90
C HIS A 495 -37.59 25.69 12.78
N GLN A 496 -37.69 26.82 13.48
CA GLN A 496 -38.70 27.84 13.26
C GLN A 496 -38.05 29.10 12.70
N PRO A 497 -38.32 29.48 11.44
CA PRO A 497 -37.84 30.75 10.93
C PRO A 497 -38.49 31.87 11.72
N SER A 498 -37.69 32.88 12.09
CA SER A 498 -38.15 34.12 12.71
C SER A 498 -39.15 34.86 11.81
N ILE A 499 -39.13 34.59 10.50
CA ILE A 499 -40.08 35.09 9.51
C ILE A 499 -40.72 33.89 8.78
N LYS A 500 -41.97 33.54 9.14
CA LYS A 500 -42.65 32.36 8.57
C LYS A 500 -43.16 32.56 7.14
N ARG A 501 -43.45 33.81 6.74
CA ARG A 501 -43.89 34.19 5.39
C ARG A 501 -43.42 35.61 5.09
N ILE A 502 -42.80 35.80 3.94
CA ILE A 502 -42.40 37.09 3.40
C ILE A 502 -42.50 37.05 1.88
N SER A 503 -42.92 38.14 1.24
CA SER A 503 -42.86 38.24 -0.22
C SER A 503 -41.41 38.44 -0.65
N ILE A 504 -41.06 37.99 -1.87
CA ILE A 504 -39.70 38.14 -2.41
C ILE A 504 -39.29 39.61 -2.43
N ASP A 505 -40.20 40.50 -2.86
CA ASP A 505 -39.93 41.94 -2.92
C ASP A 505 -39.68 42.53 -1.52
N LYS A 506 -40.44 42.07 -0.52
CA LYS A 506 -40.25 42.50 0.87
C LYS A 506 -38.99 41.92 1.50
N ALA A 507 -38.55 40.73 1.09
CA ALA A 507 -37.28 40.17 1.51
C ALA A 507 -36.10 40.90 0.85
N ALA A 508 -36.22 41.25 -0.43
CA ALA A 508 -35.23 42.04 -1.17
C ALA A 508 -35.02 43.40 -0.50
N GLU A 509 -36.10 44.08 -0.11
CA GLU A 509 -36.03 45.35 0.63
C GLU A 509 -35.49 45.15 2.06
N LEU A 510 -36.02 44.18 2.81
CA LEU A 510 -35.68 43.99 4.23
C LEU A 510 -34.21 43.60 4.43
N PHE A 511 -33.62 42.87 3.48
CA PHE A 511 -32.25 42.39 3.56
C PHE A 511 -31.29 43.11 2.61
N ASP A 512 -31.74 44.16 1.91
CA ASP A 512 -30.93 44.94 0.97
C ASP A 512 -30.30 44.07 -0.15
N ILE A 513 -31.13 43.20 -0.75
CA ILE A 513 -30.76 42.25 -1.81
C ILE A 513 -31.59 42.56 -3.07
N PRO A 514 -31.30 43.65 -3.81
CA PRO A 514 -32.15 44.13 -4.90
C PRO A 514 -32.23 43.17 -6.09
N ASP A 515 -31.27 42.26 -6.23
CA ASP A 515 -31.19 41.23 -7.27
C ASP A 515 -31.84 39.90 -6.86
N LEU A 516 -32.36 39.77 -5.64
CA LEU A 516 -32.93 38.51 -5.11
C LEU A 516 -33.99 37.89 -6.03
N ARG A 517 -34.84 38.73 -6.63
CA ARG A 517 -35.88 38.28 -7.56
C ARG A 517 -35.28 37.70 -8.85
N GLY A 518 -34.23 38.31 -9.38
CA GLY A 518 -33.51 37.81 -10.56
C GLY A 518 -32.76 36.51 -10.23
N ALA A 519 -32.04 36.48 -9.12
CA ALA A 519 -31.29 35.30 -8.67
C ALA A 519 -32.19 34.09 -8.41
N LEU A 520 -33.41 34.28 -7.87
CA LEU A 520 -34.38 33.21 -7.69
C LEU A 520 -34.99 32.73 -9.02
N ALA A 521 -35.12 33.62 -10.00
CA ALA A 521 -35.61 33.26 -11.34
C ALA A 521 -34.57 32.47 -12.15
N ASP A 522 -33.27 32.68 -11.90
CA ASP A 522 -32.19 31.91 -12.53
C ASP A 522 -32.01 30.50 -11.90
N TYR A 523 -32.59 30.26 -10.72
CA TYR A 523 -32.44 29.02 -9.95
C TYR A 523 -33.67 28.09 -10.02
N LEU A 524 -34.84 28.63 -10.35
CA LEU A 524 -36.08 27.88 -10.62
C LEU A 524 -36.17 27.51 -12.11
#